data_AF-A0A318EDD4-F1
#
_entry.id   AF-A0A318EDD4-F1
#
_cell.length_a   1.000
_cell.length_b   1.000
_cell.length_c   1.000
_cell.angle_alpha   90.00
_cell.angle_beta   90.00
_cell.angle_gamma   90.00
#
_symmetry.space_group_name_H-M   'P 1'
#
loop_
_entity.id
_entity.type
_entity.pdbx_description
1 polymer ?
#
loop_
_entity_poly.entity_id
_entity_poly.type
_entity_poly.pdbx_seq_one_letter_code
_entity_poly.pdbx_strand_id
1 'polypeptide(L)'
;MTDATIRDVATLEAIVGKVPGPLDMKVMDHLDDSALRWLTLSPLLFVAFGSGTRIGITPGSGAPGFVEADGARRLRLPVASLDEPTLAQPGDGFGTLMLLPGVAETLRVNGRVAAIDRNAIELAIDECYLHCAKALIRSDFWAASPRSDVPDASEAFLGETRFMALATVDANGRADVSPKGDPAGTMLRRHDGAVWYADRPGNRRVDSFRNLLTQPRLAAIALIPGSSRIAVLGGSATITTDETMRNAFSVRERVPRIVTRVDAPALAIRDSAALARLAPWPLTTRPADVDAAAMFATHVQQSTATGMQAKLARAALKIPGLMRKGLDHDYKNNLY
;
A
#
# COMPACT_ATOMS: atom_id res chain seq x y z
N MET A 1 -23.58 25.86 -1.18
CA MET A 1 -22.45 24.92 -1.36
C MET A 1 -22.81 23.65 -0.62
N THR A 2 -23.07 22.56 -1.34
CA THR A 2 -23.24 21.23 -0.74
C THR A 2 -21.94 20.84 -0.05
N ASP A 3 -22.06 20.32 1.17
CA ASP A 3 -20.92 19.79 1.90
C ASP A 3 -20.31 18.62 1.11
N ALA A 4 -19.11 18.83 0.57
CA ALA A 4 -18.41 17.85 -0.25
C ALA A 4 -17.74 16.74 0.58
N THR A 5 -17.80 16.83 1.91
CA THR A 5 -17.15 15.89 2.84
C THR A 5 -17.89 14.55 2.89
N ILE A 6 -17.15 13.47 2.70
CA ILE A 6 -17.64 12.09 2.84
C ILE A 6 -17.43 11.65 4.29
N ARG A 7 -18.53 11.26 4.97
CA ARG A 7 -18.51 10.90 6.40
C ARG A 7 -18.87 9.45 6.70
N ASP A 8 -19.36 8.72 5.72
CA ASP A 8 -19.82 7.36 5.90
C ASP A 8 -19.49 6.49 4.69
N VAL A 9 -19.47 5.18 4.95
CA VAL A 9 -19.08 4.17 3.96
C VAL A 9 -20.10 4.07 2.82
N ALA A 10 -21.39 4.29 3.09
CA ALA A 10 -22.41 4.18 2.05
C ALA A 10 -22.25 5.30 1.00
N THR A 11 -22.01 6.52 1.44
CA THR A 11 -21.70 7.67 0.58
C THR A 11 -20.41 7.44 -0.21
N LEU A 12 -19.35 6.94 0.46
CA LEU A 12 -18.11 6.57 -0.22
C LEU A 12 -18.35 5.55 -1.33
N GLU A 13 -19.01 4.43 -1.02
CA GLU A 13 -19.26 3.33 -1.95
C GLU A 13 -20.19 3.74 -3.10
N ALA A 14 -21.11 4.67 -2.89
CA ALA A 14 -21.94 5.25 -3.95
C ALA A 14 -21.09 5.97 -5.01
N ILE A 15 -19.95 6.53 -4.62
CA ILE A 15 -19.05 7.28 -5.52
C ILE A 15 -18.01 6.36 -6.15
N VAL A 16 -17.28 5.57 -5.37
CA VAL A 16 -16.14 4.77 -5.87
C VAL A 16 -16.53 3.34 -6.29
N GLY A 17 -17.74 2.91 -5.93
CA GLY A 17 -18.25 1.56 -6.15
C GLY A 17 -17.90 0.61 -5.00
N LYS A 18 -18.66 -0.48 -4.91
CA LYS A 18 -18.43 -1.54 -3.91
C LYS A 18 -17.28 -2.45 -4.32
N VAL A 19 -16.64 -3.08 -3.32
CA VAL A 19 -15.73 -4.20 -3.54
C VAL A 19 -16.49 -5.32 -4.26
N PRO A 20 -16.04 -5.77 -5.44
CA PRO A 20 -16.59 -6.97 -6.05
C PRO A 20 -16.39 -8.18 -5.11
N GLY A 21 -17.45 -8.90 -4.77
CA GLY A 21 -17.42 -9.99 -3.78
C GLY A 21 -16.25 -10.99 -3.90
N PRO A 22 -15.85 -11.43 -5.12
CA PRO A 22 -14.71 -12.34 -5.29
C PRO A 22 -13.33 -11.79 -4.89
N LEU A 23 -13.18 -10.46 -4.78
CA LEU A 23 -11.87 -9.86 -4.47
C LEU A 23 -11.45 -10.02 -3.02
N ASP A 24 -12.39 -10.27 -2.11
CA ASP A 24 -12.08 -10.61 -0.71
C ASP A 24 -11.73 -12.09 -0.55
N MET A 25 -12.08 -12.93 -1.54
CA MET A 25 -11.74 -14.37 -1.50
C MET A 25 -10.24 -14.64 -1.54
N LYS A 26 -9.42 -13.68 -2.03
CA LYS A 26 -7.97 -13.82 -2.08
C LYS A 26 -7.27 -13.59 -0.74
N VAL A 27 -8.00 -13.23 0.32
CA VAL A 27 -7.43 -12.97 1.64
C VAL A 27 -7.29 -14.29 2.39
N MET A 28 -6.06 -14.62 2.75
CA MET A 28 -5.71 -15.80 3.53
C MET A 28 -5.35 -15.38 4.95
N ASP A 29 -5.61 -16.21 5.96
CA ASP A 29 -5.21 -15.95 7.36
C ASP A 29 -3.82 -16.51 7.72
N HIS A 30 -3.05 -16.88 6.69
CA HIS A 30 -1.74 -17.52 6.79
C HIS A 30 -0.92 -17.31 5.51
N LEU A 31 0.37 -17.64 5.57
CA LEU A 31 1.27 -17.69 4.43
C LEU A 31 1.12 -19.05 3.73
N ASP A 32 0.73 -19.03 2.46
CA ASP A 32 0.85 -20.18 1.56
C ASP A 32 2.24 -20.25 0.94
N ASP A 33 2.52 -21.31 0.17
CA ASP A 33 3.83 -21.50 -0.49
C ASP A 33 4.19 -20.32 -1.41
N SER A 34 3.20 -19.73 -2.09
CA SER A 34 3.39 -18.56 -2.94
C SER A 34 3.80 -17.33 -2.14
N ALA A 35 3.14 -17.07 -1.00
CA ALA A 35 3.47 -15.97 -0.10
C ALA A 35 4.84 -16.16 0.55
N LEU A 36 5.17 -17.39 0.98
CA LEU A 36 6.50 -17.72 1.50
C LEU A 36 7.57 -17.45 0.45
N ARG A 37 7.34 -17.88 -0.80
CA ARG A 37 8.29 -17.61 -1.88
C ARG A 37 8.48 -16.12 -2.13
N TRP A 38 7.39 -15.35 -2.17
CA TRP A 38 7.45 -13.90 -2.32
C TRP A 38 8.23 -13.22 -1.18
N LEU A 39 7.98 -13.63 0.07
CA LEU A 39 8.67 -13.15 1.26
C LEU A 39 10.17 -13.38 1.17
N THR A 40 10.60 -14.60 0.80
CA THR A 40 12.03 -14.96 0.68
C THR A 40 12.79 -14.16 -0.38
N LEU A 41 12.07 -13.53 -1.32
CA LEU A 41 12.67 -12.77 -2.40
C LEU A 41 12.55 -11.26 -2.23
N SER A 42 11.70 -10.79 -1.31
CA SER A 42 11.44 -9.36 -1.11
C SER A 42 12.58 -8.70 -0.32
N PRO A 43 13.30 -7.72 -0.89
CA PRO A 43 14.37 -7.03 -0.18
C PRO A 43 13.92 -5.71 0.45
N LEU A 44 12.69 -5.27 0.16
CA LEU A 44 12.12 -3.99 0.59
C LEU A 44 10.71 -4.19 1.13
N LEU A 45 10.41 -3.55 2.27
CA LEU A 45 9.06 -3.42 2.77
C LEU A 45 8.79 -2.03 3.34
N PHE A 46 7.52 -1.65 3.36
CA PHE A 46 7.00 -0.60 4.22
C PHE A 46 6.12 -1.25 5.28
N VAL A 47 6.35 -0.93 6.55
CA VAL A 47 5.56 -1.47 7.66
C VAL A 47 4.97 -0.33 8.47
N ALA A 48 3.67 -0.45 8.75
CA ALA A 48 2.97 0.39 9.69
C ALA A 48 2.77 -0.33 11.01
N PHE A 49 2.80 0.44 12.10
CA PHE A 49 2.42 0.00 13.43
C PHE A 49 1.41 0.98 14.00
N GLY A 50 0.30 0.47 14.51
CA GLY A 50 -0.80 1.30 14.96
C GLY A 50 -1.67 0.68 16.03
N SER A 51 -2.38 1.55 16.72
CA SER A 51 -3.37 1.23 17.73
C SER A 51 -4.58 2.16 17.60
N GLY A 52 -5.56 2.03 18.49
CA GLY A 52 -6.71 2.94 18.54
C GLY A 52 -6.37 4.43 18.76
N THR A 53 -5.12 4.78 19.08
CA THR A 53 -4.69 6.17 19.34
C THR A 53 -3.54 6.66 18.47
N ARG A 54 -2.78 5.76 17.83
CA ARG A 54 -1.60 6.14 17.04
C ARG A 54 -1.45 5.31 15.77
N ILE A 55 -0.74 5.86 14.79
CA ILE A 55 -0.31 5.15 13.59
C ILE A 55 1.02 5.75 13.14
N GLY A 56 1.98 4.90 12.79
CA GLY A 56 3.26 5.28 12.23
C GLY A 56 3.66 4.31 11.13
N ILE A 57 4.61 4.70 10.28
CA ILE A 57 5.11 3.88 9.17
C ILE A 57 6.61 4.07 9.00
N THR A 58 7.31 3.00 8.66
CA THR A 58 8.75 2.99 8.44
C THR A 58 9.13 2.08 7.26
N PRO A 59 10.13 2.43 6.44
CA PRO A 59 10.68 1.49 5.48
C PRO A 59 11.62 0.50 6.20
N GLY A 60 11.73 -0.69 5.62
CA GLY A 60 12.65 -1.73 6.03
C GLY A 60 13.31 -2.37 4.82
N SER A 61 14.59 -2.72 4.94
CA SER A 61 15.29 -3.44 3.87
C SER A 61 16.37 -4.38 4.40
N GLY A 62 16.67 -5.41 3.61
CA GLY A 62 17.73 -6.37 3.90
C GLY A 62 18.02 -7.23 2.68
N ALA A 63 18.89 -8.22 2.84
CA ALA A 63 19.06 -9.26 1.83
C ALA A 63 17.72 -9.98 1.56
N PRO A 64 17.48 -10.53 0.36
CA PRO A 64 16.32 -11.36 0.10
C PRO A 64 16.11 -12.40 1.22
N GLY A 65 14.92 -12.39 1.83
CA GLY A 65 14.58 -13.26 2.95
C GLY A 65 14.92 -12.71 4.33
N PHE A 66 15.25 -11.41 4.46
CA PHE A 66 15.49 -10.79 5.77
C PHE A 66 14.28 -10.79 6.70
N VAL A 67 13.06 -10.89 6.16
CA VAL A 67 11.86 -11.18 6.94
C VAL A 67 11.67 -12.69 6.93
N GLU A 68 11.82 -13.30 8.09
CA GLU A 68 11.77 -14.74 8.24
C GLU A 68 10.36 -15.19 8.61
N ALA A 69 9.91 -16.32 8.07
CA ALA A 69 8.65 -16.94 8.49
C ALA A 69 8.92 -18.00 9.56
N ASP A 70 8.17 -17.93 10.67
CA ASP A 70 8.11 -18.99 11.68
C ASP A 70 6.78 -19.73 11.51
N GLY A 71 6.80 -20.75 10.64
CA GLY A 71 5.60 -21.42 10.16
C GLY A 71 4.68 -20.51 9.34
N ALA A 72 3.42 -20.89 9.20
CA ALA A 72 2.48 -20.21 8.30
C ALA A 72 1.82 -18.96 8.90
N ARG A 73 1.97 -18.70 10.20
CA ARG A 73 1.20 -17.68 10.94
C ARG A 73 2.05 -16.67 11.71
N ARG A 74 3.38 -16.72 11.57
CA ARG A 74 4.28 -15.78 12.22
C ARG A 74 5.37 -15.30 11.28
N LEU A 75 5.77 -14.04 11.46
CA LEU A 75 6.95 -13.46 10.85
C LEU A 75 7.89 -12.95 11.94
N ARG A 76 9.18 -13.03 11.68
CA ARG A 76 10.25 -12.41 12.46
C ARG A 76 10.89 -11.31 11.60
N LEU A 77 10.76 -10.07 12.06
CA LEU A 77 11.28 -8.88 11.37
C LEU A 77 12.48 -8.31 12.14
N PRO A 78 13.71 -8.33 11.57
CA PRO A 78 14.89 -7.83 12.27
C PRO A 78 14.78 -6.33 12.58
N VAL A 79 15.01 -5.96 13.84
CA VAL A 79 14.97 -4.56 14.31
C VAL A 79 15.94 -3.68 13.51
N ALA A 80 17.14 -4.19 13.23
CA ALA A 80 18.17 -3.47 12.47
C ALA A 80 17.83 -3.25 10.99
N SER A 81 16.78 -3.90 10.46
CA SER A 81 16.34 -3.70 9.08
C SER A 81 15.50 -2.44 8.88
N LEU A 82 14.94 -1.88 9.97
CA LEU A 82 14.00 -0.75 9.94
C LEU A 82 14.71 0.58 10.21
N ASP A 83 14.20 1.66 9.60
CA ASP A 83 14.66 3.01 9.92
C ASP A 83 14.12 3.50 11.27
N GLU A 84 12.95 3.03 11.69
CA GLU A 84 12.27 3.43 12.94
C GLU A 84 11.65 2.23 13.66
N PRO A 85 12.48 1.33 14.22
CA PRO A 85 11.97 0.13 14.88
C PRO A 85 11.15 0.42 16.15
N THR A 86 11.36 1.58 16.78
CA THR A 86 10.66 2.01 18.01
C THR A 86 9.17 2.31 17.80
N LEU A 87 8.71 2.38 16.54
CA LEU A 87 7.29 2.50 16.23
C LEU A 87 6.49 1.25 16.63
N ALA A 88 7.13 0.08 16.63
CA ALA A 88 6.48 -1.17 17.02
C ALA A 88 6.34 -1.25 18.54
N GLN A 89 5.14 -1.57 19.02
CA GLN A 89 4.89 -1.93 20.41
C GLN A 89 4.10 -3.25 20.48
N PRO A 90 4.34 -4.09 21.50
CA PRO A 90 3.55 -5.30 21.70
C PRO A 90 2.05 -4.99 21.74
N GLY A 91 1.26 -5.76 21.00
CA GLY A 91 -0.20 -5.61 20.90
C GLY A 91 -0.69 -4.67 19.79
N ASP A 92 0.18 -3.86 19.19
CA ASP A 92 -0.18 -3.06 18.02
C ASP A 92 -0.68 -3.93 16.87
N GLY A 93 -1.58 -3.38 16.06
CA GLY A 93 -1.75 -3.86 14.71
C GLY A 93 -0.55 -3.47 13.86
N PHE A 94 -0.14 -4.35 12.95
CA PHE A 94 0.78 -4.01 11.88
C PHE A 94 0.15 -4.25 10.51
N GLY A 95 0.57 -3.46 9.54
CA GLY A 95 0.31 -3.72 8.13
C GLY A 95 1.58 -3.59 7.32
N THR A 96 1.73 -4.38 6.27
CA THR A 96 2.92 -4.32 5.41
C THR A 96 2.59 -4.14 3.94
N LEU A 97 3.57 -3.59 3.24
CA LEU A 97 3.69 -3.62 1.81
C LEU A 97 5.08 -4.16 1.45
N MET A 98 5.15 -5.40 0.98
CA MET A 98 6.39 -6.07 0.60
C MET A 98 6.58 -6.02 -0.92
N LEU A 99 7.73 -5.48 -1.34
CA LEU A 99 8.03 -5.19 -2.72
C LEU A 99 9.02 -6.20 -3.28
N LEU A 100 8.75 -6.66 -4.50
CA LEU A 100 9.61 -7.59 -5.23
C LEU A 100 10.17 -6.88 -6.48
N PRO A 101 11.50 -6.82 -6.67
CA PRO A 101 12.11 -6.16 -7.82
C PRO A 101 11.53 -6.60 -9.16
N GLY A 102 11.21 -5.63 -10.02
CA GLY A 102 10.65 -5.88 -11.35
C GLY A 102 9.22 -6.44 -11.36
N VAL A 103 8.55 -6.57 -10.21
CA VAL A 103 7.14 -6.99 -10.11
C VAL A 103 6.29 -5.84 -9.62
N ALA A 104 5.21 -5.55 -10.33
CA ALA A 104 4.39 -4.38 -10.06
C ALA A 104 3.35 -4.63 -8.95
N GLU A 105 2.88 -5.86 -8.80
CA GLU A 105 2.09 -6.29 -7.65
C GLU A 105 2.94 -6.30 -6.37
N THR A 106 2.28 -6.29 -5.23
CA THR A 106 2.91 -6.30 -3.91
C THR A 106 2.26 -7.34 -3.03
N LEU A 107 3.01 -7.88 -2.07
CA LEU A 107 2.44 -8.75 -1.04
C LEU A 107 2.10 -7.90 0.19
N ARG A 108 0.90 -8.10 0.73
CA ARG A 108 0.48 -7.50 2.00
C ARG A 108 0.31 -8.59 3.02
N VAL A 109 0.97 -8.40 4.16
CA VAL A 109 0.78 -9.20 5.36
C VAL A 109 0.45 -8.25 6.49
N ASN A 110 -0.70 -8.44 7.12
CA ASN A 110 -1.16 -7.63 8.25
C ASN A 110 -1.47 -8.55 9.44
N GLY A 111 -1.48 -7.97 10.63
CA GLY A 111 -1.74 -8.72 11.86
C GLY A 111 -1.40 -7.93 13.10
N ARG A 112 -0.75 -8.58 14.08
CA ARG A 112 -0.40 -7.97 15.36
C ARG A 112 1.04 -8.19 15.77
N VAL A 113 1.63 -7.22 16.45
CA VAL A 113 2.93 -7.37 17.10
C VAL A 113 2.75 -8.29 18.31
N ALA A 114 3.28 -9.50 18.23
CA ALA A 114 3.16 -10.52 19.27
C ALA A 114 4.16 -10.28 20.40
N ALA A 115 5.40 -9.96 20.05
CA ALA A 115 6.48 -9.68 20.99
C ALA A 115 7.57 -8.86 20.31
N ILE A 116 8.43 -8.24 21.11
CA ILE A 116 9.62 -7.55 20.63
C ILE A 116 10.78 -7.98 21.54
N ASP A 117 11.86 -8.45 20.93
CA ASP A 117 13.13 -8.67 21.60
C ASP A 117 14.20 -7.69 21.08
N ARG A 118 15.44 -7.83 21.53
CA ARG A 118 16.54 -6.92 21.14
C ARG A 118 16.88 -6.96 19.64
N ASN A 119 16.61 -8.07 18.98
CA ASN A 119 17.04 -8.34 17.61
C ASN A 119 15.87 -8.35 16.62
N ALA A 120 14.67 -8.69 17.06
CA ALA A 120 13.53 -8.84 16.16
C ALA A 120 12.18 -8.44 16.78
N ILE A 121 11.27 -8.11 15.87
CA ILE A 121 9.85 -7.91 16.12
C ILE A 121 9.14 -9.20 15.66
N GLU A 122 8.45 -9.86 16.58
CA GLU A 122 7.64 -11.04 16.29
C GLU A 122 6.22 -10.59 15.91
N LEU A 123 5.76 -11.03 14.76
CA LEU A 123 4.50 -10.61 14.15
C LEU A 123 3.58 -11.84 14.00
N ALA A 124 2.39 -11.79 14.60
CA ALA A 124 1.33 -12.77 14.38
C ALA A 124 0.47 -12.33 13.20
N ILE A 125 0.26 -13.22 12.23
CA ILE A 125 -0.43 -12.92 10.97
C ILE A 125 -1.95 -13.08 11.15
N ASP A 126 -2.69 -12.05 10.76
CA ASP A 126 -4.16 -12.11 10.63
C ASP A 126 -4.58 -12.25 9.16
N GLU A 127 -3.85 -11.62 8.24
CA GLU A 127 -4.15 -11.70 6.81
C GLU A 127 -2.90 -11.60 5.92
N CYS A 128 -2.96 -12.28 4.78
CA CYS A 128 -1.96 -12.29 3.72
C CYS A 128 -2.67 -12.28 2.36
N TYR A 129 -2.30 -11.35 1.49
CA TYR A 129 -2.87 -11.26 0.14
C TYR A 129 -2.04 -10.42 -0.83
N LEU A 130 -2.20 -10.73 -2.11
CA LEU A 130 -1.63 -9.94 -3.19
C LEU A 130 -2.39 -8.61 -3.39
N HIS A 131 -1.66 -7.50 -3.50
CA HIS A 131 -2.19 -6.18 -3.82
C HIS A 131 -1.84 -5.76 -5.26
N CYS A 132 -2.74 -4.99 -5.89
CA CYS A 132 -2.71 -4.73 -7.33
C CYS A 132 -1.54 -3.85 -7.80
N ALA A 133 -1.16 -4.01 -9.07
CA ALA A 133 0.00 -3.36 -9.68
C ALA A 133 -0.11 -1.85 -9.95
N LYS A 134 -1.33 -1.30 -9.95
CA LYS A 134 -1.59 0.02 -10.55
C LYS A 134 -0.78 1.17 -9.93
N ALA A 135 -0.53 1.14 -8.63
CA ALA A 135 0.26 2.17 -7.95
C ALA A 135 1.72 2.17 -8.40
N LEU A 136 2.35 0.99 -8.49
CA LEU A 136 3.74 0.88 -8.96
C LEU A 136 3.86 1.22 -10.44
N ILE A 137 2.87 0.84 -11.26
CA ILE A 137 2.82 1.21 -12.69
C ILE A 137 2.73 2.72 -12.85
N ARG A 138 1.76 3.38 -12.20
CA ARG A 138 1.55 4.84 -12.34
C ARG A 138 2.72 5.68 -11.85
N SER A 139 3.51 5.15 -10.92
CA SER A 139 4.65 5.85 -10.32
C SER A 139 5.96 5.62 -11.06
N ASP A 140 5.97 4.77 -12.09
CA ASP A 140 7.18 4.26 -12.75
C ASP A 140 8.20 3.74 -11.72
N PHE A 141 7.72 3.08 -10.66
CA PHE A 141 8.53 2.77 -9.48
C PHE A 141 9.80 2.02 -9.86
N TRP A 142 9.68 0.88 -10.56
CA TRP A 142 10.84 0.06 -10.97
C TRP A 142 11.59 0.58 -12.20
N ALA A 143 11.00 1.52 -12.95
CA ALA A 143 11.63 2.09 -14.15
C ALA A 143 12.50 3.32 -13.84
N ALA A 144 12.50 3.79 -12.59
CA ALA A 144 13.28 4.95 -12.20
C ALA A 144 14.79 4.68 -12.21
N SER A 145 15.55 5.72 -12.56
CA SER A 145 17.00 5.74 -12.44
C SER A 145 17.43 6.32 -11.09
N PRO A 146 18.59 5.91 -10.54
CA PRO A 146 19.16 6.53 -9.34
C PRO A 146 19.28 8.04 -9.51
N ARG A 147 18.96 8.78 -8.46
CA ARG A 147 19.05 10.24 -8.45
C ARG A 147 19.31 10.79 -7.05
N SER A 148 20.31 11.67 -6.96
CA SER A 148 20.72 12.39 -5.74
C SER A 148 20.24 13.84 -5.72
N ASP A 149 19.82 14.37 -6.87
CA ASP A 149 19.33 15.73 -7.09
C ASP A 149 17.85 15.86 -6.73
N VAL A 150 17.49 15.62 -5.47
CA VAL A 150 16.12 15.82 -4.99
C VAL A 150 15.97 17.10 -4.16
N PRO A 151 14.84 17.83 -4.28
CA PRO A 151 14.66 19.08 -3.56
C PRO A 151 14.63 18.90 -2.03
N ASP A 152 15.25 19.82 -1.29
CA ASP A 152 15.08 19.91 0.17
C ASP A 152 13.75 20.55 0.58
N ALA A 153 13.28 21.50 -0.23
CA ALA A 153 12.07 22.25 0.04
C ALA A 153 10.85 21.33 -0.07
N SER A 154 10.02 21.30 0.99
CA SER A 154 8.89 20.38 1.08
C SER A 154 7.92 20.46 -0.09
N GLU A 155 7.60 21.66 -0.56
CA GLU A 155 6.70 21.86 -1.70
C GLU A 155 7.25 21.25 -2.99
N ALA A 156 8.53 21.49 -3.28
CA ALA A 156 9.20 20.93 -4.47
C ALA A 156 9.34 19.41 -4.36
N PHE A 157 9.70 18.87 -3.19
CA PHE A 157 9.79 17.43 -2.97
C PHE A 157 8.44 16.72 -3.15
N LEU A 158 7.36 17.29 -2.61
CA LEU A 158 6.00 16.78 -2.83
C LEU A 158 5.59 16.85 -4.31
N GLY A 159 6.00 17.93 -5.01
CA GLY A 159 5.80 18.08 -6.45
C GLY A 159 6.50 17.02 -7.30
N GLU A 160 7.65 16.50 -6.86
CA GLU A 160 8.36 15.41 -7.55
C GLU A 160 7.96 14.00 -7.08
N THR A 161 7.20 13.89 -5.99
CA THR A 161 6.76 12.60 -5.46
C THR A 161 5.93 11.84 -6.49
N ARG A 162 6.19 10.54 -6.64
CA ARG A 162 5.43 9.65 -7.53
C ARG A 162 4.82 8.46 -6.81
N PHE A 163 5.31 8.11 -5.63
CA PHE A 163 4.84 6.96 -4.86
C PHE A 163 4.60 7.35 -3.39
N MET A 164 3.58 6.76 -2.77
CA MET A 164 3.31 6.89 -1.35
C MET A 164 2.84 5.56 -0.75
N ALA A 165 3.46 5.12 0.34
CA ALA A 165 2.93 4.05 1.20
C ALA A 165 2.08 4.71 2.30
N LEU A 166 0.77 4.47 2.27
CA LEU A 166 -0.21 5.08 3.18
C LEU A 166 -0.57 4.11 4.30
N ALA A 167 -0.26 4.49 5.54
CA ALA A 167 -0.66 3.77 6.74
C ALA A 167 -1.95 4.33 7.34
N THR A 168 -2.91 3.45 7.59
CA THR A 168 -4.13 3.76 8.35
C THR A 168 -4.40 2.67 9.38
N VAL A 169 -5.31 2.94 10.32
CA VAL A 169 -5.71 2.00 11.36
C VAL A 169 -7.22 2.07 11.56
N ASP A 170 -7.87 0.92 11.74
CA ASP A 170 -9.30 0.89 12.04
C ASP A 170 -9.60 1.17 13.53
N ALA A 171 -10.88 1.24 13.89
CA ALA A 171 -11.30 1.43 15.28
C ALA A 171 -10.89 0.28 16.23
N ASN A 172 -10.55 -0.90 15.70
CA ASN A 172 -10.10 -2.07 16.45
C ASN A 172 -8.56 -2.17 16.53
N GLY A 173 -7.84 -1.14 16.07
CA GLY A 173 -6.38 -1.12 16.06
C GLY A 173 -5.74 -1.99 14.97
N ARG A 174 -6.48 -2.42 13.93
CA ARG A 174 -5.92 -3.17 12.80
C ARG A 174 -5.27 -2.18 11.82
N ALA A 175 -3.95 -2.25 11.70
CA ALA A 175 -3.19 -1.36 10.83
C ALA A 175 -3.09 -1.91 9.40
N ASP A 176 -2.95 -1.01 8.44
CA ASP A 176 -3.00 -1.31 7.01
C ASP A 176 -2.04 -0.39 6.23
N VAL A 177 -1.27 -0.91 5.26
CA VAL A 177 -0.39 -0.11 4.36
C VAL A 177 -0.78 -0.23 2.89
N SER A 178 -1.40 0.81 2.35
CA SER A 178 -1.85 0.85 0.96
C SER A 178 -0.89 1.64 0.06
N PRO A 179 -0.48 1.10 -1.09
CA PRO A 179 0.33 1.84 -2.05
C PRO A 179 -0.54 2.83 -2.82
N LYS A 180 0.01 4.03 -3.04
CA LYS A 180 -0.51 5.04 -3.95
C LYS A 180 0.60 5.43 -4.91
N GLY A 181 0.22 5.76 -6.14
CA GLY A 181 1.18 6.16 -7.15
C GLY A 181 0.53 6.95 -8.26
N ASP A 182 1.26 7.93 -8.78
CA ASP A 182 0.87 8.85 -9.84
C ASP A 182 2.12 9.47 -10.47
N PRO A 183 2.01 10.10 -11.66
CA PRO A 183 3.07 10.96 -12.17
C PRO A 183 3.40 12.12 -11.22
N ALA A 184 4.61 12.64 -11.36
CA ALA A 184 5.05 13.82 -10.62
C ALA A 184 4.08 14.99 -10.85
N GLY A 185 3.86 15.79 -9.82
CA GLY A 185 2.91 16.90 -9.81
C GLY A 185 1.45 16.47 -9.63
N THR A 186 1.15 15.17 -9.65
CA THR A 186 -0.21 14.64 -9.47
C THR A 186 -0.36 13.63 -8.34
N MET A 187 0.73 13.25 -7.67
CA MET A 187 0.66 12.34 -6.52
C MET A 187 0.24 13.10 -5.24
N LEU A 188 0.97 14.18 -4.91
CA LEU A 188 0.73 15.02 -3.74
C LEU A 188 0.73 16.49 -4.11
N ARG A 189 -0.13 17.29 -3.48
CA ARG A 189 -0.17 18.75 -3.63
C ARG A 189 -0.33 19.43 -2.29
N ARG A 190 0.41 20.52 -2.07
CA ARG A 190 0.20 21.40 -0.91
C ARG A 190 -0.75 22.52 -1.33
N HIS A 191 -1.82 22.73 -0.57
CA HIS A 191 -2.78 23.81 -0.81
C HIS A 191 -3.51 24.15 0.49
N ASP A 192 -3.63 25.44 0.80
CA ASP A 192 -4.33 25.95 1.99
C ASP A 192 -3.88 25.28 3.30
N GLY A 193 -2.56 25.25 3.53
CA GLY A 193 -1.96 24.65 4.74
C GLY A 193 -2.09 23.13 4.85
N ALA A 194 -2.75 22.46 3.90
CA ALA A 194 -2.97 21.02 3.87
C ALA A 194 -2.14 20.34 2.77
N VAL A 195 -1.97 19.02 2.91
CA VAL A 195 -1.46 18.16 1.84
C VAL A 195 -2.61 17.33 1.30
N TRP A 196 -2.71 17.23 -0.01
CA TRP A 196 -3.78 16.56 -0.72
C TRP A 196 -3.23 15.43 -1.56
N TYR A 197 -3.99 14.35 -1.71
CA TYR A 197 -3.74 13.31 -2.71
C TYR A 197 -5.04 12.84 -3.37
N ALA A 198 -4.93 12.38 -4.61
CA ALA A 198 -6.03 11.77 -5.33
C ALA A 198 -6.21 10.30 -4.95
N ASP A 199 -7.46 9.84 -4.92
CA ASP A 199 -7.70 8.41 -5.05
C ASP A 199 -7.87 8.02 -6.51
N ARG A 200 -7.13 6.99 -6.92
CA ARG A 200 -7.15 6.45 -8.27
C ARG A 200 -7.87 5.12 -8.30
N PRO A 201 -8.49 4.74 -9.43
CA PRO A 201 -9.09 3.42 -9.58
C PRO A 201 -8.09 2.31 -9.19
N GLY A 202 -8.49 1.53 -8.19
CA GLY A 202 -7.79 0.33 -7.73
C GLY A 202 -8.61 -0.93 -7.99
N ASN A 203 -8.58 -1.87 -7.06
CA ASN A 203 -9.49 -3.01 -6.98
C ASN A 203 -10.78 -2.68 -6.20
N ARG A 204 -11.04 -1.40 -5.92
CA ARG A 204 -12.14 -0.89 -5.08
C ARG A 204 -12.12 -1.41 -3.64
N ARG A 205 -11.02 -2.00 -3.19
CA ARG A 205 -10.79 -2.32 -1.77
C ARG A 205 -10.51 -1.01 -1.04
N VAL A 206 -11.56 -0.46 -0.45
CA VAL A 206 -11.58 0.86 0.21
C VAL A 206 -11.15 0.79 1.67
N ASP A 207 -10.34 -0.20 2.08
CA ASP A 207 -9.99 -0.42 3.49
C ASP A 207 -9.38 0.83 4.13
N SER A 208 -8.40 1.44 3.47
CA SER A 208 -7.78 2.65 4.02
C SER A 208 -8.80 3.79 4.18
N PHE A 209 -9.82 3.87 3.32
CA PHE A 209 -10.88 4.87 3.46
C PHE A 209 -11.88 4.54 4.54
N ARG A 210 -12.27 3.26 4.68
CA ARG A 210 -13.10 2.80 5.81
C ARG A 210 -12.40 3.09 7.15
N ASN A 211 -11.09 2.85 7.20
CA ASN A 211 -10.26 3.21 8.34
C ASN A 211 -10.32 4.73 8.57
N LEU A 212 -10.07 5.56 7.55
CA LEU A 212 -10.12 7.02 7.71
C LEU A 212 -11.49 7.57 8.12
N LEU A 213 -12.59 6.95 7.70
CA LEU A 213 -13.94 7.37 8.09
C LEU A 213 -14.24 7.06 9.57
N THR A 214 -13.62 6.03 10.13
CA THR A 214 -13.81 5.63 11.54
C THR A 214 -12.73 6.20 12.46
N GLN A 215 -11.54 6.40 11.91
CA GLN A 215 -10.34 6.88 12.57
C GLN A 215 -9.55 7.75 11.59
N PRO A 216 -9.77 9.09 11.59
CA PRO A 216 -9.26 9.98 10.54
C PRO A 216 -7.75 10.21 10.62
N ARG A 217 -6.98 9.38 11.32
CA ARG A 217 -5.52 9.52 11.44
C ARG A 217 -4.81 8.67 10.40
N LEU A 218 -3.77 9.23 9.81
CA LEU A 218 -2.86 8.52 8.92
C LEU A 218 -1.40 8.84 9.22
N ALA A 219 -0.53 7.97 8.75
CA ALA A 219 0.87 8.25 8.49
C ALA A 219 1.18 7.82 7.05
N ALA A 220 2.16 8.43 6.39
CA ALA A 220 2.60 7.97 5.09
C ALA A 220 4.08 8.24 4.85
N ILE A 221 4.68 7.41 4.00
CA ILE A 221 5.97 7.67 3.38
C ILE A 221 5.72 8.01 1.93
N ALA A 222 6.06 9.23 1.54
CA ALA A 222 6.08 9.73 0.18
C ALA A 222 7.52 9.73 -0.32
N LEU A 223 7.75 9.24 -1.54
CA LEU A 223 9.09 9.18 -2.12
C LEU A 223 9.10 9.51 -3.62
N ILE A 224 10.27 9.94 -4.06
CA ILE A 224 10.63 10.14 -5.46
C ILE A 224 11.39 8.87 -5.86
N PRO A 225 10.81 7.96 -6.67
CA PRO A 225 11.52 6.77 -7.11
C PRO A 225 12.85 7.16 -7.76
N GLY A 226 13.91 6.50 -7.32
CA GLY A 226 15.31 6.82 -7.66
C GLY A 226 16.09 7.48 -6.52
N SER A 227 15.44 8.02 -5.48
CA SER A 227 16.10 8.67 -4.35
C SER A 227 15.98 7.88 -3.05
N SER A 228 17.03 7.92 -2.22
CA SER A 228 17.00 7.38 -0.85
C SER A 228 16.31 8.32 0.16
N ARG A 229 15.90 9.52 -0.24
CA ARG A 229 15.19 10.46 0.63
C ARG A 229 13.70 10.22 0.59
N ILE A 230 13.08 10.38 1.76
CA ILE A 230 11.66 10.18 1.97
C ILE A 230 11.05 11.40 2.67
N ALA A 231 9.81 11.69 2.33
CA ALA A 231 8.93 12.55 3.10
C ALA A 231 8.04 11.67 3.99
N VAL A 232 8.15 11.83 5.31
CA VAL A 232 7.23 11.22 6.27
C VAL A 232 6.19 12.24 6.62
N LEU A 233 4.92 11.89 6.43
CA LEU A 233 3.78 12.76 6.73
C LEU A 233 2.81 12.08 7.70
N GLY A 234 2.23 12.84 8.62
CA GLY A 234 1.20 12.36 9.53
C GLY A 234 0.19 13.46 9.86
N GLY A 235 -1.07 13.08 10.07
CA GLY A 235 -2.11 14.06 10.36
C GLY A 235 -3.51 13.47 10.38
N SER A 236 -4.49 14.37 10.51
CA SER A 236 -5.91 14.04 10.37
C SER A 236 -6.33 14.23 8.91
N ALA A 237 -7.16 13.33 8.40
CA ALA A 237 -7.54 13.29 7.00
C ALA A 237 -9.05 13.31 6.78
N THR A 238 -9.44 14.01 5.73
CA THR A 238 -10.84 14.18 5.31
C THR A 238 -10.97 13.76 3.85
N ILE A 239 -11.92 12.87 3.56
CA ILE A 239 -12.24 12.45 2.20
C ILE A 239 -13.32 13.38 1.65
N THR A 240 -13.14 13.89 0.43
CA THR A 240 -14.06 14.88 -0.15
C THR A 240 -14.22 14.73 -1.66
N THR A 241 -15.34 15.21 -2.19
CA THR A 241 -15.61 15.40 -3.61
C THR A 241 -15.37 16.82 -4.09
N ASP A 242 -14.57 17.62 -3.36
CA ASP A 242 -14.23 19.00 -3.72
C ASP A 242 -13.78 19.10 -5.19
N GLU A 243 -14.53 19.87 -5.98
CA GLU A 243 -14.36 19.91 -7.43
C GLU A 243 -13.06 20.59 -7.83
N THR A 244 -12.69 21.70 -7.17
CA THR A 244 -11.46 22.43 -7.44
C THR A 244 -10.25 21.53 -7.22
N MET A 245 -10.18 20.86 -6.07
CA MET A 245 -9.07 19.99 -5.73
C MET A 245 -9.05 18.74 -6.60
N ARG A 246 -10.20 18.12 -6.90
CA ARG A 246 -10.24 16.99 -7.83
C ARG A 246 -9.71 17.36 -9.21
N ASN A 247 -10.12 18.50 -9.76
CA ASN A 247 -9.64 18.97 -11.07
C ASN A 247 -8.13 19.22 -11.07
N ALA A 248 -7.56 19.71 -9.96
CA ALA A 248 -6.12 19.88 -9.81
C ALA A 248 -5.33 18.56 -9.92
N PHE A 249 -5.98 17.40 -9.71
CA PHE A 249 -5.39 16.08 -9.86
C PHE A 249 -5.77 15.38 -11.18
N SER A 250 -6.21 16.10 -12.21
CA SER A 250 -6.50 15.47 -13.50
C SER A 250 -5.25 14.85 -14.14
N VAL A 251 -5.36 13.61 -14.64
CA VAL A 251 -4.32 12.93 -15.42
C VAL A 251 -4.96 12.33 -16.65
N ARG A 252 -4.39 12.59 -17.83
CA ARG A 252 -4.96 12.14 -19.13
C ARG A 252 -6.45 12.48 -19.25
N GLU A 253 -6.80 13.70 -18.85
CA GLU A 253 -8.19 14.22 -18.85
C GLU A 253 -9.16 13.45 -17.93
N ARG A 254 -8.65 12.57 -17.06
CA ARG A 254 -9.42 11.84 -16.05
C ARG A 254 -9.29 12.52 -14.70
N VAL A 255 -10.40 13.09 -14.25
CA VAL A 255 -10.55 13.66 -12.91
C VAL A 255 -10.82 12.52 -11.91
N PRO A 256 -10.05 12.40 -10.81
CA PRO A 256 -10.31 11.38 -9.79
C PRO A 256 -11.70 11.59 -9.19
N ARG A 257 -12.33 10.54 -8.66
CA ARG A 257 -13.69 10.64 -8.09
C ARG A 257 -13.72 11.32 -6.72
N ILE A 258 -12.66 11.15 -5.95
CA ILE A 258 -12.47 11.71 -4.61
C ILE A 258 -11.03 12.16 -4.46
N VAL A 259 -10.81 13.09 -3.54
CA VAL A 259 -9.49 13.46 -3.02
C VAL A 259 -9.49 13.33 -1.51
N THR A 260 -8.31 13.20 -0.93
CA THR A 260 -8.14 13.23 0.53
C THR A 260 -7.29 14.42 0.90
N ARG A 261 -7.80 15.22 1.84
CA ARG A 261 -7.10 16.33 2.50
C ARG A 261 -6.45 15.81 3.76
N VAL A 262 -5.22 16.18 4.03
CA VAL A 262 -4.54 15.98 5.32
C VAL A 262 -4.29 17.35 5.94
N ASP A 263 -4.99 17.63 7.03
CA ASP A 263 -5.00 18.92 7.70
C ASP A 263 -3.73 19.11 8.54
N ALA A 264 -3.07 20.26 8.39
CA ALA A 264 -1.86 20.67 9.13
C ALA A 264 -0.85 19.52 9.36
N PRO A 265 -0.38 18.85 8.29
CA PRO A 265 0.38 17.62 8.45
C PRO A 265 1.74 17.89 9.10
N ALA A 266 2.11 17.06 10.06
CA ALA A 266 3.49 16.90 10.46
C ALA A 266 4.23 16.29 9.27
N LEU A 267 5.16 17.05 8.67
CA LEU A 267 5.88 16.67 7.47
C LEU A 267 7.38 16.84 7.70
N ALA A 268 8.14 15.77 7.52
CA ALA A 268 9.60 15.79 7.62
C ALA A 268 10.22 15.08 6.41
N ILE A 269 11.22 15.72 5.80
CA ILE A 269 12.05 15.10 4.75
C ILE A 269 13.35 14.63 5.39
N ARG A 270 13.74 13.39 5.12
CA ARG A 270 14.94 12.77 5.68
C ARG A 270 15.51 11.70 4.76
N ASP A 271 16.78 11.36 4.97
CA ASP A 271 17.39 10.18 4.39
C ASP A 271 16.80 8.91 5.00
N SER A 272 16.57 7.89 4.16
CA SER A 272 16.20 6.54 4.60
C SER A 272 17.42 5.63 4.56
N ALA A 273 17.81 5.07 5.70
CA ALA A 273 18.90 4.12 5.78
C ALA A 273 18.54 2.81 5.06
N ALA A 274 17.28 2.39 5.12
CA ALA A 274 16.75 1.24 4.40
C ALA A 274 16.86 1.40 2.88
N LEU A 275 16.44 2.54 2.32
CA LEU A 275 16.57 2.78 0.88
C LEU A 275 18.03 2.98 0.47
N ALA A 276 18.84 3.67 1.27
CA ALA A 276 20.27 3.86 0.98
C ALA A 276 21.05 2.53 0.97
N ARG A 277 20.77 1.65 1.93
CA ARG A 277 21.40 0.32 2.03
C ARG A 277 21.03 -0.60 0.88
N LEU A 278 19.76 -0.56 0.45
CA LEU A 278 19.28 -1.42 -0.63
C LEU A 278 19.62 -0.88 -2.02
N ALA A 279 19.59 0.45 -2.19
CA ALA A 279 19.66 1.12 -3.48
C ALA A 279 18.72 0.48 -4.53
N PRO A 280 17.38 0.54 -4.33
CA PRO A 280 16.44 -0.25 -5.12
C PRO A 280 16.32 0.14 -6.60
N TRP A 281 17.03 1.19 -7.03
CA TRP A 281 17.03 1.66 -8.40
C TRP A 281 18.45 1.63 -8.95
N PRO A 282 18.73 0.93 -10.07
CA PRO A 282 17.82 0.06 -10.83
C PRO A 282 17.87 -1.41 -10.36
N LEU A 283 16.93 -1.85 -9.50
CA LEU A 283 16.66 -3.28 -9.28
C LEU A 283 15.46 -3.70 -10.13
N THR A 284 15.74 -4.21 -11.34
CA THR A 284 14.70 -4.57 -12.32
C THR A 284 14.58 -6.07 -12.58
N THR A 285 15.51 -6.88 -12.06
CA THR A 285 15.51 -8.33 -12.27
C THR A 285 14.33 -8.98 -11.57
N ARG A 286 13.34 -9.39 -12.37
CA ARG A 286 12.16 -10.13 -11.91
C ARG A 286 12.49 -11.61 -11.68
N PRO A 287 12.15 -12.19 -10.53
CA PRO A 287 12.21 -13.64 -10.34
C PRO A 287 11.26 -14.37 -11.29
N ALA A 288 11.78 -15.34 -12.04
CA ALA A 288 11.04 -16.05 -13.07
C ALA A 288 9.96 -16.99 -12.50
N ASP A 289 10.12 -17.41 -11.25
CA ASP A 289 9.27 -18.38 -10.55
C ASP A 289 8.15 -17.73 -9.71
N VAL A 290 8.02 -16.39 -9.77
CA VAL A 290 6.93 -15.66 -9.11
C VAL A 290 5.88 -15.22 -10.14
N ASP A 291 4.71 -15.86 -10.05
CA ASP A 291 3.52 -15.52 -10.83
C ASP A 291 2.41 -14.99 -9.91
N ALA A 292 2.26 -13.66 -9.89
CA ALA A 292 1.23 -12.97 -9.12
C ALA A 292 -0.20 -13.40 -9.53
N ALA A 293 -0.41 -13.72 -10.81
CA ALA A 293 -1.70 -14.20 -11.26
C ALA A 293 -1.96 -15.62 -10.73
N ALA A 294 -0.98 -16.52 -10.80
CA ALA A 294 -1.12 -17.85 -10.21
C ALA A 294 -1.41 -17.77 -8.70
N MET A 295 -0.68 -16.93 -7.96
CA MET A 295 -0.90 -16.71 -6.53
C MET A 295 -2.32 -16.22 -6.22
N PHE A 296 -2.82 -15.22 -6.95
CA PHE A 296 -4.20 -14.74 -6.78
C PHE A 296 -5.21 -15.87 -7.03
N ALA A 297 -5.01 -16.67 -8.08
CA ALA A 297 -5.90 -17.78 -8.41
C ALA A 297 -5.91 -18.84 -7.30
N THR A 298 -4.74 -19.19 -6.76
CA THR A 298 -4.56 -20.11 -5.64
C THR A 298 -5.33 -19.63 -4.41
N HIS A 299 -5.15 -18.37 -4.00
CA HIS A 299 -5.84 -17.81 -2.83
C HIS A 299 -7.37 -17.85 -2.99
N VAL A 300 -7.90 -17.47 -4.16
CA VAL A 300 -9.35 -17.53 -4.42
C VAL A 300 -9.87 -18.98 -4.41
N GLN A 301 -9.09 -19.95 -4.90
CA GLN A 301 -9.47 -21.36 -4.86
C GLN A 301 -9.53 -21.90 -3.42
N GLN A 302 -8.56 -21.52 -2.59
CA GLN A 302 -8.43 -21.94 -1.19
C GLN A 302 -9.35 -21.18 -0.22
N SER A 303 -9.93 -20.07 -0.67
CA SER A 303 -10.89 -19.28 0.10
C SER A 303 -11.98 -20.12 0.75
N THR A 304 -12.30 -19.84 2.02
CA THR A 304 -13.42 -20.45 2.73
C THR A 304 -14.79 -19.85 2.35
N ALA A 305 -14.82 -18.82 1.50
CA ALA A 305 -16.04 -18.14 1.09
C ALA A 305 -17.05 -19.08 0.40
N THR A 306 -18.31 -19.02 0.82
CA THR A 306 -19.40 -19.85 0.30
C THR A 306 -20.39 -19.03 -0.56
N GLY A 307 -21.31 -19.72 -1.25
CA GLY A 307 -22.39 -19.08 -2.02
C GLY A 307 -22.16 -19.03 -3.54
N MET A 308 -23.15 -18.54 -4.28
CA MET A 308 -23.18 -18.59 -5.75
C MET A 308 -22.06 -17.76 -6.39
N GLN A 309 -21.79 -16.56 -5.87
CA GLN A 309 -20.70 -15.71 -6.35
C GLN A 309 -19.33 -16.37 -6.17
N ALA A 310 -19.10 -17.04 -5.04
CA ALA A 310 -17.85 -17.77 -4.79
C ALA A 310 -17.68 -18.98 -5.72
N LYS A 311 -18.77 -19.71 -6.02
CA LYS A 311 -18.75 -20.81 -7.01
C LYS A 311 -18.40 -20.30 -8.41
N LEU A 312 -19.02 -19.19 -8.84
CA LEU A 312 -18.74 -18.57 -10.15
C LEU A 312 -17.30 -18.07 -10.26
N ALA A 313 -16.78 -17.42 -9.20
CA ALA A 313 -15.39 -16.96 -9.16
C ALA A 313 -14.39 -18.10 -9.32
N ARG A 314 -14.54 -19.19 -8.57
CA ARG A 314 -13.69 -20.38 -8.70
C ARG A 314 -13.80 -21.02 -10.09
N ALA A 315 -14.99 -21.05 -10.67
CA ALA A 315 -15.19 -21.58 -12.03
C ALA A 315 -14.47 -20.74 -13.10
N ALA A 316 -14.56 -19.41 -13.01
CA ALA A 316 -13.88 -18.51 -13.95
C ALA A 316 -12.35 -18.68 -13.94
N LEU A 317 -11.76 -18.94 -12.77
CA LEU A 317 -10.31 -19.16 -12.64
C LEU A 317 -9.80 -20.47 -13.27
N LYS A 318 -10.68 -21.43 -13.55
CA LYS A 318 -10.31 -22.66 -14.27
C LYS A 318 -10.12 -22.44 -15.77
N ILE A 319 -10.53 -21.29 -16.31
CA ILE A 319 -10.38 -20.96 -17.73
C ILE A 319 -8.95 -20.44 -17.95
N PRO A 320 -8.08 -21.18 -18.70
CA PRO A 320 -6.68 -20.81 -18.86
C PRO A 320 -6.52 -19.42 -19.47
N GLY A 321 -5.68 -18.59 -18.85
CA GLY A 321 -5.34 -17.24 -19.33
C GLY A 321 -6.45 -16.19 -19.20
N LEU A 322 -7.68 -16.55 -18.78
CA LEU A 322 -8.76 -15.57 -18.62
C LEU A 322 -8.42 -14.50 -17.59
N MET A 323 -7.86 -14.91 -16.46
CA MET A 323 -7.54 -13.99 -15.38
C MET A 323 -6.41 -13.03 -15.76
N ARG A 324 -5.33 -13.53 -16.37
CA ARG A 324 -4.24 -12.70 -16.88
C ARG A 324 -4.73 -11.68 -17.92
N LYS A 325 -5.53 -12.11 -18.89
CA LYS A 325 -6.16 -11.20 -19.87
C LYS A 325 -7.06 -10.15 -19.20
N GLY A 326 -7.80 -10.53 -18.16
CA GLY A 326 -8.63 -9.62 -17.38
C GLY A 326 -7.81 -8.55 -16.63
N LEU A 327 -6.71 -8.95 -16.00
CA LEU A 327 -5.78 -8.03 -15.34
C LEU A 327 -5.11 -7.08 -16.35
N ASP A 328 -4.58 -7.63 -17.45
CA ASP A 328 -3.94 -6.83 -18.51
C ASP A 328 -4.91 -5.78 -19.08
N HIS A 329 -6.17 -6.17 -19.30
CA HIS A 329 -7.22 -5.26 -19.74
C HIS A 329 -7.52 -4.15 -18.71
N ASP A 330 -7.65 -4.50 -17.42
CA ASP A 330 -7.89 -3.54 -16.35
C ASP A 330 -6.70 -2.57 -16.17
N TYR A 331 -5.47 -3.05 -16.28
CA TYR A 331 -4.26 -2.23 -16.19
C TYR A 331 -4.11 -1.28 -17.37
N LYS A 332 -4.54 -1.70 -18.56
CA LYS A 332 -4.54 -0.86 -19.76
C LYS A 332 -5.62 0.21 -19.75
N ASN A 333 -6.84 -0.14 -19.33
CA ASN A 333 -8.03 0.69 -19.58
C ASN A 333 -8.57 1.42 -18.35
N ASN A 334 -8.13 1.05 -17.14
CA ASN A 334 -8.70 1.54 -15.88
C ASN A 334 -7.59 1.93 -14.89
N LEU A 335 -6.60 2.67 -15.39
CA LEU A 335 -5.46 3.14 -14.60
C LEU A 335 -5.77 4.48 -13.87
N TYR A 336 -6.61 5.34 -14.46
CA TYR A 336 -6.95 6.70 -13.99
C TYR A 336 -8.45 6.95 -13.95
#